data_AF-A0A517VMZ4-F1
#
_entry.id   AF-A0A517VMZ4-F1
#
_cell.length_a   1.000
_cell.length_b   1.000
_cell.length_c   1.000
_cell.angle_alpha   90.00
_cell.angle_beta   90.00
_cell.angle_gamma   90.00
#
_symmetry.space_group_name_H-M   'P 1'
#
loop_
_entity.id
_entity.type
_entity.pdbx_description
1 polymer ?
#
loop_
_entity_poly.entity_id
_entity_poly.type
_entity_poly.pdbx_seq_one_letter_code
_entity_poly.pdbx_strand_id
1 'polypeptide(L)'
;MTLLSKILLVLVLFASIAFMGFAAVSAVGGPNWSKEKDALTDYIFEHQTGENPTWSVKTRRGGEQLSTSPVLAKVIVAAQKHKLQQQNEKLDQVTKTIEPLEKTIKNWELINKVDVAAMEEKATELQQKIVQVDQQINQLANEGIKIGQQTLEVNQEASERRADVFRLRDQIDEIRNERFLADQQQKTLRDYIDRIQGKVQRLQRQKESLEKVVRAPGINVEETKELSQK
;
A
#
# COMPACT_ATOMS: atom_id res chain seq x y z
N MET A 1 33.61 113.71 14.43
CA MET A 1 32.75 112.51 14.41
C MET A 1 32.72 111.89 15.79
N THR A 2 31.55 111.81 16.41
CA THR A 2 31.36 111.23 17.76
C THR A 2 31.52 109.70 17.70
N LEU A 3 31.96 109.07 18.80
CA LEU A 3 32.26 107.63 18.90
C LEU A 3 31.13 106.73 18.37
N LEU A 4 29.87 107.13 18.56
CA LEU A 4 28.68 106.44 18.05
C LEU A 4 28.65 106.37 16.51
N SER A 5 29.09 107.41 15.80
CA SER A 5 29.11 107.45 14.34
C SER A 5 30.14 106.48 13.74
N LYS A 6 31.26 106.22 14.44
CA LYS A 6 32.27 105.25 13.98
C LYS A 6 31.79 103.81 14.16
N ILE A 7 31.14 103.51 15.29
CA ILE A 7 30.57 102.18 15.56
C ILE A 7 29.44 101.87 14.58
N LEU A 8 28.56 102.84 14.30
CA LEU A 8 27.48 102.68 13.33
C LEU A 8 28.03 102.42 11.91
N LEU A 9 29.11 103.10 11.52
CA LEU A 9 29.72 102.92 10.20
C LEU A 9 30.36 101.53 10.05
N VAL A 10 31.04 101.03 11.08
CA VAL A 10 31.59 99.65 11.09
C VAL A 10 30.47 98.62 11.00
N LEU A 11 29.37 98.80 11.73
CA LEU A 11 28.24 97.87 11.72
C LEU A 11 27.52 97.86 10.36
N VAL A 12 27.30 99.03 9.75
CA VAL A 12 26.71 99.13 8.40
C VAL A 12 27.61 98.49 7.35
N LEU A 13 28.93 98.67 7.46
CA LEU A 13 29.88 98.08 6.52
C LEU A 13 29.93 96.55 6.67
N PHE A 14 29.87 96.04 7.91
CA PHE A 14 29.79 94.61 8.18
C PHE A 14 28.47 94.00 7.68
N ALA A 15 27.34 94.67 7.92
CA ALA A 15 26.03 94.25 7.43
C ALA A 15 25.98 94.24 5.89
N SER A 16 26.61 95.23 5.24
CA SER A 16 26.70 95.29 3.78
C SER A 16 27.57 94.18 3.20
N ILE A 17 28.70 93.84 3.85
CA ILE A 17 29.55 92.71 3.45
C ILE A 17 28.82 91.39 3.67
N ALA A 18 28.10 91.23 4.79
CA ALA A 18 27.30 90.04 5.07
C ALA A 18 26.17 89.85 4.06
N PHE A 19 25.45 90.93 3.71
CA PHE A 19 24.43 90.91 2.67
C PHE A 19 25.02 90.64 1.28
N MET A 20 26.20 91.18 0.97
CA MET A 20 26.90 90.90 -0.29
C MET A 20 27.39 89.46 -0.36
N GLY A 21 27.87 88.89 0.76
CA GLY A 21 28.23 87.47 0.87
C GLY A 21 27.02 86.55 0.69
N PHE A 22 25.89 86.87 1.33
CA PHE A 22 24.64 86.12 1.15
C PHE A 22 24.09 86.25 -0.28
N ALA A 23 24.14 87.44 -0.88
CA ALA A 23 23.74 87.66 -2.26
C ALA A 23 24.62 86.88 -3.25
N ALA A 24 25.95 86.89 -3.07
CA ALA A 24 26.89 86.14 -3.90
C ALA A 24 26.66 84.62 -3.81
N VAL A 25 26.42 84.09 -2.60
CA VAL A 25 26.10 82.67 -2.40
C VAL A 25 24.72 82.32 -2.99
N SER A 26 23.74 83.22 -2.91
CA SER A 26 22.44 82.99 -3.56
C SER A 26 22.48 83.05 -5.09
N ALA A 27 23.38 83.86 -5.66
CA ALA A 27 23.54 84.01 -7.11
C ALA A 27 24.28 82.84 -7.76
N VAL A 28 25.17 82.16 -7.02
CA VAL A 28 26.01 81.06 -7.54
C VAL A 28 25.66 79.68 -6.94
N GLY A 29 25.01 79.65 -5.78
CA GLY A 29 24.76 78.43 -4.98
C GLY A 29 23.38 77.78 -5.16
N GLY A 30 22.61 78.16 -6.18
CA GLY A 30 21.35 77.49 -6.50
C GLY A 30 21.58 76.05 -7.02
N PRO A 31 20.71 75.07 -6.69
CA PRO A 31 20.79 73.74 -7.28
C PRO A 31 20.81 73.81 -8.81
N ASN A 32 21.66 72.99 -9.44
CA ASN A 32 21.70 72.90 -10.88
C ASN A 32 20.50 72.08 -11.39
N TRP A 33 19.37 72.75 -11.51
CA TRP A 33 18.09 72.19 -11.96
C TRP A 33 18.19 71.52 -13.35
N SER A 34 19.11 71.94 -14.22
CA SER A 34 19.34 71.26 -15.49
C SER A 34 19.91 69.85 -15.28
N LYS A 35 20.90 69.69 -14.39
CA LYS A 35 21.46 68.38 -14.06
C LYS A 35 20.45 67.48 -13.35
N GLU A 36 19.61 68.05 -12.48
CA GLU A 36 18.56 67.28 -11.78
C GLU A 36 17.44 66.83 -12.71
N LYS A 37 17.08 67.65 -13.71
CA LYS A 37 16.18 67.24 -14.79
C LYS A 37 16.76 66.03 -15.55
N ASP A 38 18.04 66.07 -15.91
CA ASP A 38 18.68 64.99 -16.66
C ASP A 38 18.84 63.70 -15.86
N ALA A 39 18.93 63.80 -14.52
CA ALA A 39 18.95 62.65 -13.62
C ALA A 39 17.57 61.95 -13.49
N LEU A 40 16.47 62.64 -13.80
CA LEU A 40 15.10 62.12 -13.72
C LEU A 40 14.68 61.46 -15.05
N THR A 41 15.34 60.36 -15.38
CA THR A 41 15.14 59.62 -16.64
C THR A 41 13.74 59.02 -16.82
N ASP A 42 12.96 58.86 -15.75
CA ASP A 42 11.58 58.36 -15.82
C ASP A 42 10.55 59.43 -16.20
N TYR A 43 10.98 60.68 -16.34
CA TYR A 43 10.13 61.85 -16.61
C TYR A 43 10.58 62.58 -17.88
N ILE A 44 9.62 63.22 -18.56
CA ILE A 44 9.85 64.03 -19.77
C ILE A 44 9.51 65.48 -19.42
N PHE A 45 10.47 66.38 -19.66
CA PHE A 45 10.34 67.80 -19.36
C PHE A 45 10.29 68.60 -20.66
N GLU A 46 9.13 69.16 -20.98
CA GLU A 46 8.90 69.97 -22.19
C GLU A 46 8.92 71.46 -21.85
N HIS A 47 9.55 72.27 -22.71
CA HIS A 47 9.59 73.72 -22.61
C HIS A 47 8.80 74.33 -23.76
N GLN A 48 7.78 75.13 -23.45
CA GLN A 48 6.98 75.85 -24.45
C GLN A 48 7.45 77.30 -24.52
N THR A 49 7.97 77.71 -25.68
CA THR A 49 8.40 79.09 -25.96
C THR A 49 7.26 79.88 -26.59
N GLY A 50 6.79 80.94 -25.91
CA GLY A 50 5.72 81.85 -26.35
C GLY A 50 5.65 83.09 -25.45
N GLU A 51 4.56 83.87 -25.55
CA GLU A 51 4.35 85.13 -24.78
C GLU A 51 4.38 84.91 -23.25
N ASN A 52 4.15 83.66 -22.78
CA ASN A 52 4.39 83.19 -21.42
C ASN A 52 5.17 81.85 -21.44
N PRO A 53 6.49 81.83 -21.23
CA PRO A 53 7.27 80.59 -21.25
C PRO A 53 6.89 79.69 -20.07
N THR A 54 6.60 78.41 -20.36
CA THR A 54 6.23 77.43 -19.33
C THR A 54 6.96 76.10 -19.52
N TRP A 55 7.34 75.50 -18.38
CA TRP A 55 7.85 74.15 -18.28
C TRP A 55 6.73 73.20 -17.87
N SER A 56 6.65 72.04 -18.49
CA SER A 56 5.74 70.96 -18.10
C SER A 56 6.49 69.65 -17.89
N VAL A 57 6.00 68.81 -16.98
CA VAL A 57 6.51 67.46 -16.76
C VAL A 57 5.43 66.44 -17.04
N LYS A 58 5.80 65.41 -17.79
CA LYS A 58 5.01 64.22 -18.02
C LYS A 58 5.78 62.98 -17.54
N THR A 59 5.06 61.95 -17.14
CA THR A 59 5.66 60.62 -16.91
C THR A 59 6.06 60.00 -18.25
N ARG A 60 7.27 59.43 -18.35
CA ARG A 60 7.76 58.79 -19.59
C ARG A 60 6.92 57.56 -19.96
N ARG A 61 6.48 56.80 -18.95
CA ARG A 61 5.54 55.69 -19.11
C ARG A 61 4.17 56.17 -18.63
N GLY A 62 3.26 56.42 -19.57
CA GLY A 62 1.87 56.80 -19.28
C GLY A 62 1.46 58.18 -19.81
N GLY A 63 2.41 59.10 -20.05
CA GLY A 63 2.12 60.41 -20.66
C GLY A 63 1.31 61.36 -19.78
N GLU A 64 1.11 61.02 -18.51
CA GLU A 64 0.32 61.81 -17.56
C GLU A 64 1.08 63.09 -17.20
N GLN A 65 0.41 64.23 -17.34
CA GLN A 65 0.96 65.54 -17.03
C GLN A 65 0.88 65.81 -15.53
N LEU A 66 2.03 65.91 -14.87
CA LEU A 66 2.12 66.04 -13.42
C LEU A 66 2.00 67.50 -12.96
N SER A 67 2.61 68.43 -13.69
CA SER A 67 2.58 69.86 -13.34
C SER A 67 3.07 70.73 -14.50
N THR A 68 2.59 71.98 -14.53
CA THR A 68 3.08 73.06 -15.42
C THR A 68 3.43 74.29 -14.59
N SER A 69 4.58 74.92 -14.89
CA SER A 69 5.04 76.12 -14.19
C SER A 69 6.01 76.92 -15.06
N PRO A 70 6.04 78.26 -14.98
CA PRO A 70 7.09 79.08 -15.60
C PRO A 70 8.50 78.77 -15.08
N VAL A 71 8.60 78.19 -13.88
CA VAL A 71 9.86 77.88 -13.20
C VAL A 71 10.17 76.38 -13.29
N LEU A 72 11.29 76.03 -13.94
CA LEU A 72 11.80 74.66 -14.09
C LEU A 72 11.92 73.92 -12.74
N ALA A 73 12.46 74.58 -11.72
CA ALA A 73 12.64 74.01 -10.38
C ALA A 73 11.33 73.47 -9.79
N LYS A 74 10.21 74.20 -9.97
CA LYS A 74 8.90 73.79 -9.44
C LYS A 74 8.40 72.49 -10.09
N VAL A 75 8.71 72.29 -11.37
CA VAL A 75 8.28 71.09 -12.09
C VAL A 75 9.17 69.89 -11.78
N ILE A 76 10.48 70.10 -11.55
CA ILE A 76 11.40 69.06 -11.06
C ILE A 76 11.01 68.60 -9.66
N VAL A 77 10.71 69.53 -8.75
CA VAL A 77 10.27 69.20 -7.39
C VAL A 77 8.95 68.41 -7.41
N ALA A 78 8.03 68.75 -8.32
CA ALA A 78 6.79 67.98 -8.51
C ALA A 78 7.07 66.54 -8.97
N ALA A 79 8.00 66.34 -9.92
CA ALA A 79 8.42 65.01 -10.38
C ALA A 79 9.09 64.18 -9.28
N GLN A 80 9.97 64.80 -8.49
CA GLN A 80 10.63 64.17 -7.34
C GLN A 80 9.62 63.77 -6.27
N LYS A 81 8.67 64.66 -5.95
CA LYS A 81 7.60 64.38 -4.99
C LYS A 81 6.73 63.20 -5.43
N HIS A 82 6.38 63.14 -6.70
CA HIS A 82 5.64 62.02 -7.28
C HIS A 82 6.43 60.71 -7.20
N LYS A 83 7.74 60.73 -7.52
CA LYS A 83 8.61 59.56 -7.37
C LYS A 83 8.69 59.08 -5.92
N LEU A 84 8.86 59.99 -4.97
CA LEU A 84 8.88 59.68 -3.54
C LEU A 84 7.55 59.11 -3.07
N GLN A 85 6.43 59.66 -3.52
CA GLN A 85 5.10 59.15 -3.21
C GLN A 85 4.93 57.71 -3.71
N GLN A 86 5.27 57.43 -4.97
CA GLN A 86 5.17 56.07 -5.51
C GLN A 86 6.09 55.07 -4.78
N GLN A 87 7.29 55.50 -4.37
CA GLN A 87 8.20 54.66 -3.60
C GLN A 87 7.65 54.39 -2.20
N ASN A 88 7.09 55.40 -1.54
CA ASN A 88 6.45 55.25 -0.23
C ASN A 88 5.22 54.35 -0.31
N GLU A 89 4.38 54.49 -1.33
CA GLU A 89 3.22 53.61 -1.53
C GLU A 89 3.64 52.15 -1.72
N LYS A 90 4.71 51.89 -2.50
CA LYS A 90 5.27 50.54 -2.66
C LYS A 90 5.86 50.01 -1.36
N LEU A 91 6.58 50.84 -0.62
CA LEU A 91 7.12 50.48 0.70
C LEU A 91 5.99 50.15 1.66
N ASP A 92 4.96 50.99 1.76
CA ASP A 92 3.80 50.76 2.61
C ASP A 92 3.08 49.46 2.24
N GLN A 93 2.91 49.16 0.94
CA GLN A 93 2.32 47.91 0.49
C GLN A 93 3.16 46.70 0.91
N VAL A 94 4.47 46.73 0.66
CA VAL A 94 5.36 45.63 1.02
C VAL A 94 5.42 45.46 2.54
N THR A 95 5.62 46.54 3.30
CA THR A 95 5.69 46.52 4.77
C THR A 95 4.40 45.98 5.39
N LYS A 96 3.22 46.33 4.86
CA LYS A 96 1.94 45.77 5.32
C LYS A 96 1.84 44.25 5.11
N THR A 97 2.55 43.69 4.12
CA THR A 97 2.52 42.25 3.83
C THR A 97 3.54 41.42 4.60
N ILE A 98 4.61 42.03 5.13
CA ILE A 98 5.67 41.30 5.84
C ILE A 98 5.13 40.64 7.11
N GLU A 99 4.46 41.41 7.99
CA GLU A 99 3.97 40.90 9.27
C GLU A 99 2.97 39.72 9.14
N PRO A 100 1.95 39.76 8.26
CA PRO A 100 1.05 38.62 8.10
C PRO A 100 1.75 37.40 7.48
N LEU A 101 2.72 37.59 6.57
CA LEU A 101 3.50 36.49 6.01
C LEU A 101 4.40 35.84 7.07
N GLU A 102 5.07 36.61 7.92
CA GLU A 102 5.86 36.07 9.04
C GLU A 102 5.00 35.27 10.02
N LYS A 103 3.80 35.76 10.35
CA LYS A 103 2.83 35.02 11.17
C LYS A 103 2.42 33.71 10.50
N THR A 104 2.18 33.75 9.19
CA THR A 104 1.79 32.58 8.40
C THR A 104 2.91 31.54 8.38
N ILE A 105 4.16 31.96 8.15
CA ILE A 105 5.35 31.08 8.19
C ILE A 105 5.46 30.39 9.54
N LYS A 106 5.39 31.15 10.65
CA LYS A 106 5.47 30.57 12.01
C LYS A 106 4.35 29.55 12.28
N ASN A 107 3.14 29.82 11.81
CA ASN A 107 2.03 28.86 11.93
C ASN A 107 2.30 27.58 11.12
N TRP A 108 2.77 27.69 9.88
CA TRP A 108 3.11 26.53 9.06
C TRP A 108 4.27 25.72 9.64
N GLU A 109 5.28 26.37 10.23
CA GLU A 109 6.38 25.67 10.91
C GLU A 109 5.87 24.83 12.09
N LEU A 110 4.93 25.37 12.88
CA LEU A 110 4.30 24.63 13.98
C LEU A 110 3.48 23.45 13.48
N ILE A 111 2.65 23.66 12.46
CA ILE A 111 1.80 22.61 11.87
C ILE A 111 2.67 21.51 11.26
N ASN A 112 3.66 21.86 10.45
CA ASN A 112 4.56 20.92 9.80
C ASN A 112 5.30 20.05 10.82
N LYS A 113 5.71 20.60 11.96
CA LYS A 113 6.37 19.82 13.01
C LYS A 113 5.44 18.73 13.57
N VAL A 114 4.17 19.05 13.79
CA VAL A 114 3.17 18.10 14.28
C VAL A 114 2.86 17.05 13.20
N ASP A 115 2.68 17.50 11.95
CA ASP A 115 2.36 16.61 10.84
C ASP A 115 3.49 15.62 10.53
N VAL A 116 4.75 16.07 10.57
CA VAL A 116 5.92 15.19 10.38
C VAL A 116 5.94 14.11 11.47
N ALA A 117 5.76 14.48 12.74
CA ALA A 117 5.74 13.51 13.84
C ALA A 117 4.58 12.50 13.68
N ALA A 118 3.38 12.96 13.31
CA ALA A 118 2.23 12.09 13.07
C ALA A 118 2.45 11.15 11.88
N MET A 119 3.09 11.63 10.81
CA MET A 119 3.46 10.81 9.66
C MET A 119 4.52 9.76 10.01
N GLU A 120 5.53 10.10 10.81
CA GLU A 120 6.53 9.15 11.30
C GLU A 120 5.90 8.06 12.18
N GLU A 121 4.98 8.43 13.07
CA GLU A 121 4.23 7.47 13.89
C GLU A 121 3.41 6.52 13.01
N LYS A 122 2.69 7.07 12.02
CA LYS A 122 1.92 6.26 11.06
C LYS A 122 2.78 5.37 10.20
N ALA A 123 3.93 5.84 9.74
CA ALA A 123 4.89 5.02 9.00
C ALA A 123 5.37 3.84 9.85
N THR A 124 5.66 4.09 11.13
CA THR A 124 6.07 3.05 12.09
C THR A 124 4.95 2.03 12.33
N GLU A 125 3.72 2.50 12.55
CA GLU A 125 2.54 1.63 12.71
C GLU A 125 2.32 0.73 11.49
N LEU A 126 2.39 1.31 10.28
CA LEU A 126 2.23 0.56 9.04
C LEU A 126 3.35 -0.46 8.84
N GLN A 127 4.59 -0.10 9.15
CA GLN A 127 5.72 -1.03 9.08
C GLN A 127 5.52 -2.23 10.02
N GLN A 128 5.04 -1.99 11.24
CA GLN A 128 4.73 -3.06 12.19
C GLN A 128 3.59 -3.96 11.68
N LYS A 129 2.53 -3.37 11.10
CA LYS A 129 1.43 -4.12 10.49
C LYS A 129 1.88 -5.00 9.33
N ILE A 130 2.78 -4.51 8.47
CA ILE A 130 3.35 -5.30 7.38
C ILE A 130 4.09 -6.53 7.95
N VAL A 131 4.95 -6.34 8.95
CA VAL A 131 5.68 -7.45 9.58
C VAL A 131 4.72 -8.47 10.21
N GLN A 132 3.64 -8.02 10.86
CA GLN A 132 2.63 -8.92 11.43
C GLN A 132 1.90 -9.72 10.35
N VAL A 133 1.50 -9.07 9.25
CA VAL A 133 0.85 -9.74 8.12
C VAL A 133 1.80 -10.75 7.48
N ASP A 134 3.07 -10.42 7.28
CA ASP A 134 4.07 -11.35 6.75
C ASP A 134 4.24 -12.58 7.66
N GLN A 135 4.23 -12.39 8.98
CA GLN A 135 4.27 -13.50 9.93
C GLN A 135 3.02 -14.39 9.80
N GLN A 136 1.83 -13.81 9.69
CA GLN A 136 0.57 -14.55 9.50
C GLN A 136 0.56 -15.32 8.18
N ILE A 137 1.04 -14.71 7.09
CA ILE A 137 1.16 -15.36 5.78
C ILE A 137 2.07 -16.58 5.88
N ASN A 138 3.24 -16.43 6.52
CA ASN A 138 4.19 -17.53 6.68
C ASN A 138 3.64 -18.66 7.55
N GLN A 139 2.90 -18.34 8.62
CA GLN A 139 2.23 -19.33 9.47
C GLN A 139 1.17 -20.11 8.68
N LEU A 140 0.27 -19.41 7.99
CA LEU A 140 -0.78 -20.02 7.18
C LEU A 140 -0.21 -20.85 6.02
N ALA A 141 0.88 -20.40 5.39
CA ALA A 141 1.56 -21.16 4.35
C ALA A 141 2.11 -22.50 4.90
N ASN A 142 2.75 -22.48 6.07
CA ASN A 142 3.26 -23.69 6.71
C ASN A 142 2.13 -24.64 7.14
N GLU A 143 1.03 -24.11 7.67
CA GLU A 143 -0.16 -24.89 7.97
C GLU A 143 -0.76 -25.52 6.70
N GLY A 144 -0.85 -24.77 5.61
CA GLY A 144 -1.31 -25.26 4.31
C GLY A 144 -0.44 -26.40 3.79
N ILE A 145 0.90 -26.29 3.89
CA ILE A 145 1.83 -27.37 3.53
C ILE A 145 1.58 -28.62 4.38
N LYS A 146 1.44 -28.46 5.70
CA LYS A 146 1.19 -29.58 6.62
C LYS A 146 -0.12 -30.28 6.32
N ILE A 147 -1.21 -29.54 6.12
CA ILE A 147 -2.52 -30.09 5.76
C ILE A 147 -2.44 -30.80 4.40
N GLY A 148 -1.72 -30.24 3.44
CA GLY A 148 -1.47 -30.87 2.14
C GLY A 148 -0.78 -32.22 2.26
N GLN A 149 0.28 -32.30 3.07
CA GLN A 149 0.99 -33.56 3.36
C GLN A 149 0.09 -34.58 4.04
N GLN A 150 -0.63 -34.19 5.09
CA GLN A 150 -1.58 -35.07 5.79
C GLN A 150 -2.68 -35.58 4.86
N THR A 151 -3.15 -34.75 3.94
CA THR A 151 -4.16 -35.15 2.95
C THR A 151 -3.61 -36.22 1.99
N LEU A 152 -2.36 -36.07 1.54
CA LEU A 152 -1.70 -37.08 0.71
C LEU A 152 -1.53 -38.41 1.45
N GLU A 153 -1.07 -38.37 2.70
CA GLU A 153 -0.91 -39.55 3.55
C GLU A 153 -2.25 -40.29 3.75
N VAL A 154 -3.31 -39.56 4.13
CA VAL A 154 -4.64 -40.14 4.31
C VAL A 154 -5.18 -40.74 3.02
N ASN A 155 -4.97 -40.08 1.88
CA ASN A 155 -5.39 -40.62 0.58
C ASN A 155 -4.63 -41.89 0.19
N GLN A 156 -3.33 -41.94 0.47
CA GLN A 156 -2.52 -43.12 0.22
C GLN A 156 -2.97 -44.28 1.12
N GLU A 157 -3.13 -44.03 2.42
CA GLU A 157 -3.65 -45.03 3.36
C GLU A 157 -5.04 -45.52 2.95
N ALA A 158 -5.94 -44.62 2.53
CA ALA A 158 -7.26 -45.00 2.04
C ALA A 158 -7.19 -45.86 0.78
N SER A 159 -6.23 -45.61 -0.11
CA SER A 159 -5.99 -46.43 -1.31
C SER A 159 -5.48 -47.82 -0.94
N GLU A 160 -4.51 -47.91 -0.03
CA GLU A 160 -3.96 -49.17 0.47
C GLU A 160 -5.04 -50.01 1.16
N ARG A 161 -5.83 -49.39 2.04
CA ARG A 161 -6.97 -50.05 2.70
C ARG A 161 -8.02 -50.54 1.71
N ARG A 162 -8.30 -49.79 0.62
CA ARG A 162 -9.21 -50.26 -0.44
C ARG A 162 -8.65 -51.50 -1.14
N ALA A 163 -7.36 -51.50 -1.48
CA ALA A 163 -6.70 -52.65 -2.09
C ALA A 163 -6.77 -53.89 -1.18
N ASP A 164 -6.52 -53.71 0.12
CA ASP A 164 -6.64 -54.78 1.11
C ASP A 164 -8.06 -55.33 1.23
N VAL A 165 -9.09 -54.46 1.21
CA VAL A 165 -10.48 -54.91 1.23
C VAL A 165 -10.82 -55.77 0.00
N PHE A 166 -10.34 -55.39 -1.19
CA PHE A 166 -10.53 -56.22 -2.39
C PHE A 166 -9.82 -57.56 -2.26
N ARG A 167 -8.56 -57.58 -1.82
CA ARG A 167 -7.81 -58.82 -1.60
C ARG A 167 -8.48 -59.74 -0.59
N LEU A 168 -8.90 -59.21 0.55
CA LEU A 168 -9.59 -59.99 1.59
C LEU A 168 -10.94 -60.52 1.11
N ARG A 169 -11.65 -59.76 0.28
CA ARG A 169 -12.90 -60.22 -0.32
C ARG A 169 -12.67 -61.41 -1.24
N ASP A 170 -11.66 -61.34 -2.10
CA ASP A 170 -11.31 -62.45 -3.00
C ASP A 170 -10.90 -63.70 -2.20
N GLN A 171 -10.10 -63.53 -1.14
CA GLN A 171 -9.75 -64.63 -0.22
C GLN A 171 -10.96 -65.24 0.47
N ILE A 172 -11.93 -64.43 0.90
CA ILE A 172 -13.17 -64.92 1.51
C ILE A 172 -13.98 -65.74 0.49
N ASP A 173 -14.06 -65.30 -0.75
CA ASP A 173 -14.80 -66.02 -1.79
C ASP A 173 -14.09 -67.33 -2.19
N GLU A 174 -12.77 -67.36 -2.20
CA GLU A 174 -11.98 -68.60 -2.34
C GLU A 174 -12.24 -69.58 -1.20
N ILE A 175 -12.15 -69.13 0.06
CA ILE A 175 -12.43 -69.98 1.24
C ILE A 175 -13.87 -70.51 1.21
N ARG A 176 -14.84 -69.72 0.76
CA ARG A 176 -16.23 -70.17 0.61
C ARG A 176 -16.35 -71.29 -0.42
N ASN A 177 -15.66 -71.16 -1.55
CA ASN A 177 -15.64 -72.18 -2.59
C ASN A 177 -14.95 -73.47 -2.10
N GLU A 178 -13.79 -73.36 -1.44
CA GLU A 178 -13.08 -74.50 -0.86
C GLU A 178 -13.93 -75.23 0.18
N ARG A 179 -14.60 -74.47 1.06
CA ARG A 179 -15.52 -75.03 2.06
C ARG A 179 -16.66 -75.82 1.38
N PHE A 180 -17.25 -75.27 0.32
CA PHE A 180 -18.29 -75.98 -0.43
C PHE A 180 -17.76 -77.29 -1.02
N LEU A 181 -16.56 -77.29 -1.62
CA LEU A 181 -15.94 -78.50 -2.16
C LEU A 181 -15.65 -79.53 -1.06
N ALA A 182 -15.12 -79.11 0.08
CA ALA A 182 -14.86 -79.97 1.23
C ALA A 182 -16.16 -80.61 1.75
N ASP A 183 -17.25 -79.85 1.84
CA ASP A 183 -18.57 -80.36 2.24
C ASP A 183 -19.10 -81.42 1.25
N GLN A 184 -18.90 -81.23 -0.06
CA GLN A 184 -19.27 -82.23 -1.08
C GLN A 184 -18.42 -83.50 -0.99
N GLN A 185 -17.11 -83.35 -0.78
CA GLN A 185 -16.21 -84.48 -0.57
C GLN A 185 -16.60 -85.27 0.69
N GLN A 186 -16.93 -84.57 1.79
CA GLN A 186 -17.36 -85.20 3.03
C GLN A 186 -18.65 -86.02 2.82
N LYS A 187 -19.65 -85.49 2.10
CA LYS A 187 -20.86 -86.23 1.75
C LYS A 187 -20.54 -87.49 0.94
N THR A 188 -19.71 -87.35 -0.07
CA THR A 188 -19.29 -88.48 -0.93
C THR A 188 -18.57 -89.57 -0.13
N LEU A 189 -17.67 -89.18 0.78
CA LEU A 189 -16.96 -90.10 1.66
C LEU A 189 -17.90 -90.82 2.64
N ARG A 190 -18.91 -90.12 3.18
CA ARG A 190 -19.97 -90.74 4.00
C ARG A 190 -20.74 -91.80 3.21
N ASP A 191 -21.16 -91.46 1.98
CA ASP A 191 -21.83 -92.43 1.10
C ASP A 191 -20.96 -93.66 0.81
N TYR A 192 -19.65 -93.48 0.63
CA TYR A 192 -18.72 -94.59 0.48
C TYR A 192 -18.60 -95.45 1.74
N ILE A 193 -18.53 -94.83 2.92
CA ILE A 193 -18.53 -95.55 4.20
C ILE A 193 -19.79 -96.40 4.32
N ASP A 194 -20.97 -95.83 4.07
CA ASP A 194 -22.25 -96.53 4.17
C ASP A 194 -22.33 -97.71 3.18
N ARG A 195 -21.86 -97.51 1.94
CA ARG A 195 -21.77 -98.58 0.93
C ARG A 195 -20.83 -99.71 1.36
N ILE A 196 -19.67 -99.37 1.92
CA ILE A 196 -18.70 -100.37 2.40
C ILE A 196 -19.26 -101.12 3.60
N GLN A 197 -19.83 -100.43 4.59
CA GLN A 197 -20.48 -101.06 5.74
C GLN A 197 -21.59 -102.02 5.28
N GLY A 198 -22.43 -101.61 4.32
CA GLY A 198 -23.42 -102.49 3.71
C GLY A 198 -22.83 -103.72 3.03
N LYS A 199 -21.69 -103.58 2.32
CA LYS A 199 -20.96 -104.73 1.74
C LYS A 199 -20.39 -105.65 2.83
N VAL A 200 -19.78 -105.10 3.88
CA VAL A 200 -19.23 -105.86 5.01
C VAL A 200 -20.34 -106.65 5.71
N GLN A 201 -21.48 -106.02 6.00
CA GLN A 201 -22.63 -106.73 6.60
C GLN A 201 -23.14 -107.87 5.70
N ARG A 202 -23.20 -107.67 4.37
CA ARG A 202 -23.58 -108.73 3.44
C ARG A 202 -22.58 -109.87 3.44
N LEU A 203 -21.28 -109.57 3.39
CA LEU A 203 -20.20 -110.56 3.47
C LEU A 203 -20.22 -111.31 4.81
N GLN A 204 -20.50 -110.62 5.92
CA GLN A 204 -20.63 -111.24 7.24
C GLN A 204 -21.82 -112.22 7.28
N ARG A 205 -22.99 -111.82 6.76
CA ARG A 205 -24.15 -112.72 6.61
C ARG A 205 -23.84 -113.91 5.72
N GLN A 206 -23.12 -113.70 4.61
CA GLN A 206 -22.66 -114.79 3.75
C GLN A 206 -21.72 -115.74 4.49
N LYS A 207 -20.74 -115.21 5.23
CA LYS A 207 -19.85 -116.01 6.08
C LYS A 207 -20.63 -116.84 7.10
N GLU A 208 -21.56 -116.22 7.84
CA GLU A 208 -22.41 -116.94 8.81
C GLU A 208 -23.25 -118.03 8.14
N SER A 209 -23.79 -117.76 6.94
CA SER A 209 -24.54 -118.76 6.17
C SER A 209 -23.67 -119.93 5.71
N LEU A 210 -22.45 -119.65 5.24
CA LEU A 210 -21.48 -120.66 4.84
C LEU A 210 -20.99 -121.46 6.04
N GLU A 211 -20.73 -120.82 7.18
CA GLU A 211 -20.38 -121.51 8.42
C GLU A 211 -21.51 -122.45 8.89
N LYS A 212 -22.78 -122.06 8.75
CA LYS A 212 -23.92 -122.96 9.03
C LYS A 212 -23.96 -124.15 8.08
N VAL A 213 -23.68 -123.94 6.79
CA VAL A 213 -23.62 -125.01 5.79
C VAL A 213 -22.44 -125.95 6.06
N VAL A 214 -21.26 -125.43 6.42
CA VAL A 214 -20.05 -126.22 6.71
C VAL A 214 -20.12 -126.92 8.07
N ARG A 215 -20.77 -126.32 9.08
CA ARG A 215 -21.01 -126.93 10.40
C ARG A 215 -22.23 -127.87 10.44
N ALA A 216 -22.87 -128.14 9.31
CA ALA A 216 -23.80 -129.25 9.19
C ALA A 216 -23.03 -130.48 8.68
N PRO A 217 -22.55 -131.39 9.56
CA PRO A 217 -22.05 -132.67 9.10
C PRO A 217 -23.25 -133.52 8.63
N GLY A 218 -23.04 -134.29 7.56
CA GLY A 218 -24.09 -134.90 6.76
C GLY A 218 -25.13 -135.73 7.51
N ILE A 219 -26.34 -135.71 6.96
CA ILE A 219 -27.34 -136.78 7.10
C ILE A 219 -27.75 -137.18 5.69
N ASN A 220 -27.12 -138.26 5.19
CA ASN A 220 -27.74 -139.15 4.22
C ASN A 220 -28.66 -140.10 5.01
N VAL A 221 -29.92 -140.28 4.59
CA VAL A 221 -30.61 -141.58 4.58
C VAL A 221 -31.74 -141.53 3.54
N GLU A 222 -31.67 -142.46 2.57
CA GLU A 222 -32.76 -142.92 1.70
C GLU A 222 -33.81 -143.73 2.50
N GLU A 223 -35.08 -143.65 2.11
CA GLU A 223 -36.18 -144.68 2.18
C GLU A 223 -37.53 -143.95 2.33
N THR A 224 -38.67 -144.27 1.73
CA THR A 224 -39.12 -145.22 0.69
C THR A 224 -40.51 -144.74 0.23
N LYS A 225 -40.84 -145.03 -1.04
CA LYS A 225 -42.17 -145.33 -1.65
C LYS A 225 -43.35 -145.58 -0.67
N GLU A 226 -44.63 -145.31 -0.92
CA GLU A 226 -45.46 -145.19 -2.13
C GLU A 226 -46.92 -144.80 -1.73
N LEU A 227 -47.66 -144.22 -2.69
CA LEU A 227 -49.13 -144.33 -2.94
C LEU A 227 -50.17 -143.76 -1.95
N SER A 228 -51.03 -142.84 -2.43
CA SER A 228 -52.42 -143.17 -2.81
C SER A 228 -53.24 -141.92 -3.21
N GLN A 229 -54.21 -142.16 -4.10
CA GLN A 229 -55.04 -141.25 -4.88
C GLN A 229 -56.05 -140.42 -4.07
N LYS A 230 -56.31 -139.18 -4.53
CA LYS A 230 -57.63 -138.71 -4.98
C LYS A 230 -57.52 -137.42 -5.77
#